data_AF-W2JKV3-F1
#
_entry.id   AF-W2JKV3-F1
#
_cell.length_a   1.000
_cell.length_b   1.000
_cell.length_c   1.000
_cell.angle_alpha   90.00
_cell.angle_beta   90.00
_cell.angle_gamma   90.00
#
_symmetry.space_group_name_H-M   'P 1'
#
loop_
_entity.id
_entity.type
_entity.pdbx_description
1 polymer ?
#
loop_
_entity_poly.entity_id
_entity_poly.type
_entity_poly.pdbx_seq_one_letter_code
_entity_poly.pdbx_strand_id
1 'polypeptide(L)'
;MNQEAFREEKPSKKQLTRTIFSPGVDDKWRCRICAKQRVQATGKGYTNLVDHLHRAHSSVTINSAYQHILWYGTVTPVVDITSHAKGIHDWIEWIVMENRPLSFCESEITRKNTSLPITNAKALKKYITLLVDVARQR
;
A
#
# COMPACT_ATOMS: atom_id res chain seq x y z
N MET A 1 34.28 24.15 4.86
CA MET A 1 33.38 22.99 4.74
C MET A 1 32.28 23.14 5.78
N ASN A 2 31.16 23.78 5.44
CA ASN A 2 30.01 23.86 6.34
C ASN A 2 29.18 22.59 6.19
N GLN A 3 29.13 21.79 7.24
CA GLN A 3 28.10 20.78 7.42
C GLN A 3 26.82 21.52 7.79
N GLU A 4 26.03 21.89 6.78
CA GLU A 4 24.65 22.30 7.02
C GLU A 4 23.88 21.05 7.44
N ALA A 5 23.60 20.96 8.73
CA ALA A 5 22.64 20.02 9.27
C ALA A 5 21.32 20.19 8.50
N PHE A 6 20.98 19.23 7.65
CA PHE A 6 19.69 19.16 6.98
C PHE A 6 18.63 19.03 8.08
N ARG A 7 18.08 20.17 8.52
CA ARG A 7 16.96 20.18 9.44
C ARG A 7 15.83 19.42 8.74
N GLU A 8 15.45 18.27 9.30
CA GLU A 8 14.22 17.57 8.92
C GLU A 8 13.03 18.46 9.33
N GLU A 9 12.76 19.50 8.54
CA GLU A 9 11.57 20.31 8.73
C GLU A 9 10.34 19.44 8.48
N LYS A 10 9.47 19.41 9.49
CA LYS A 10 8.20 18.69 9.41
C LYS A 10 7.45 19.17 8.16
N PRO A 11 7.06 18.26 7.25
CA PRO A 11 6.50 18.66 5.97
C PRO A 11 5.17 19.41 6.16
N SER A 12 5.00 20.48 5.40
CA SER A 12 3.76 21.26 5.35
C SER A 12 2.59 20.40 4.89
N LYS A 13 1.37 20.75 5.32
CA LYS A 13 0.12 20.09 4.86
C LYS A 13 0.03 20.03 3.33
N LYS A 14 0.51 21.07 2.64
CA LYS A 14 0.56 21.14 1.17
C LYS A 14 1.58 20.15 0.58
N GLN A 15 2.76 20.02 1.20
CA GLN A 15 3.79 19.08 0.77
C GLN A 15 3.31 17.65 0.98
N LEU A 16 2.82 17.31 2.17
CA LEU A 16 2.25 15.99 2.47
C LEU A 16 1.15 15.62 1.47
N THR A 17 0.23 16.55 1.18
CA THR A 17 -0.85 16.26 0.24
C THR A 17 -0.34 15.99 -1.17
N ARG A 18 0.49 16.90 -1.71
CA ARG A 18 0.98 16.78 -3.10
C ARG A 18 1.85 15.55 -3.32
N THR A 19 2.59 15.14 -2.29
CA THR A 19 3.47 13.98 -2.34
C THR A 19 2.68 12.68 -2.16
N ILE A 20 1.85 12.59 -1.11
CA ILE A 20 1.21 11.33 -0.70
C ILE A 20 -0.12 11.07 -1.42
N PHE A 21 -0.78 12.09 -1.97
CA PHE A 21 -2.01 11.90 -2.74
C PHE A 21 -1.75 12.01 -4.24
N SER A 22 -2.54 11.28 -5.03
CA SER A 22 -2.69 11.56 -6.46
C SER A 22 -3.97 12.39 -6.69
N PRO A 23 -3.89 13.49 -7.46
CA PRO A 23 -5.07 14.24 -7.83
C PRO A 23 -5.93 13.42 -8.81
N GLY A 24 -7.24 13.55 -8.69
CA GLY A 24 -8.26 13.04 -9.59
C GLY A 24 -9.21 14.16 -10.03
N VAL A 25 -10.29 13.78 -10.69
CA VAL A 25 -11.31 14.73 -11.20
C VAL A 25 -12.17 15.28 -10.05
N ASP A 26 -12.63 16.53 -10.15
CA ASP A 26 -13.54 17.19 -9.20
C ASP A 26 -13.05 17.23 -7.75
N ASP A 27 -11.82 17.73 -7.52
CA ASP A 27 -11.23 17.85 -6.19
C ASP A 27 -11.14 16.50 -5.43
N LYS A 28 -11.18 15.38 -6.14
CA LYS A 28 -10.96 14.05 -5.57
C LYS A 28 -9.48 13.76 -5.51
N TRP A 29 -9.02 13.30 -4.36
CA TRP A 29 -7.65 12.91 -4.10
C TRP A 29 -7.62 11.44 -3.69
N ARG A 30 -6.71 10.67 -4.28
CA ARG A 30 -6.50 9.26 -3.92
C ARG A 30 -5.27 9.14 -3.05
N CYS A 31 -5.43 8.60 -1.85
CA CYS A 31 -4.31 8.34 -0.94
C CYS A 31 -3.41 7.25 -1.53
N ARG A 32 -2.10 7.50 -1.69
CA ARG A 32 -1.16 6.49 -2.19
C ARG A 32 -0.82 5.41 -1.14
N ILE A 33 -1.21 5.60 0.13
CA ILE A 33 -0.96 4.64 1.21
C ILE A 33 -2.09 3.61 1.36
N CYS A 34 -3.35 3.94 1.07
CA CYS A 34 -4.46 2.97 1.15
C CYS A 34 -5.39 2.95 -0.05
N ALA A 35 -5.07 3.68 -1.11
CA ALA A 35 -5.88 3.84 -2.32
C ALA A 35 -7.30 4.43 -2.09
N LYS A 36 -7.67 4.83 -0.87
CA LYS A 36 -8.95 5.47 -0.58
C LYS A 36 -9.05 6.84 -1.24
N GLN A 37 -10.20 7.13 -1.85
CA GLN A 37 -10.52 8.43 -2.40
C GLN A 37 -11.10 9.37 -1.33
N ARG A 38 -10.75 10.65 -1.43
CA ARG A 38 -11.20 11.73 -0.55
C ARG A 38 -11.50 12.97 -1.38
N VAL A 39 -12.66 13.58 -1.17
CA VAL A 39 -12.97 14.88 -1.75
C VAL A 39 -12.31 15.96 -0.87
N GLN A 40 -11.59 16.89 -1.47
CA GLN A 40 -11.04 18.04 -0.77
C GLN A 40 -12.19 18.96 -0.33
N ALA A 41 -12.22 19.31 0.96
CA ALA A 41 -13.31 20.13 1.49
C ALA A 41 -13.13 21.58 1.04
N THR A 42 -14.17 22.14 0.42
CA THR A 42 -14.23 23.55 -0.02
C THR A 42 -13.91 24.49 1.14
N GLY A 43 -13.00 25.45 0.93
CA GLY A 43 -12.62 26.44 1.93
C GLY A 43 -11.73 25.95 3.09
N LYS A 44 -11.46 24.65 3.22
CA LYS A 44 -10.62 24.08 4.33
C LYS A 44 -9.19 23.75 3.92
N GLY A 45 -8.80 24.08 2.69
CA GLY A 45 -7.48 23.78 2.15
C GLY A 45 -7.20 22.28 2.16
N TYR A 46 -6.03 21.87 2.69
CA TYR A 46 -5.59 20.47 2.73
C TYR A 46 -5.88 19.75 4.05
N THR A 47 -6.55 20.40 5.00
CA THR A 47 -6.68 19.89 6.38
C THR A 47 -7.39 18.53 6.43
N ASN A 48 -8.46 18.33 5.66
CA ASN A 48 -9.20 17.07 5.68
C ASN A 48 -8.40 15.89 5.08
N LEU A 49 -7.51 16.15 4.12
CA LEU A 49 -6.65 15.13 3.53
C LEU A 49 -5.54 14.72 4.51
N VAL A 50 -4.93 15.70 5.19
CA VAL A 50 -3.93 15.43 6.24
C VAL A 50 -4.54 14.76 7.47
N ASP A 51 -5.76 15.15 7.86
CA ASP A 51 -6.50 14.47 8.93
C ASP A 51 -6.76 13.00 8.58
N HIS A 52 -7.06 12.69 7.30
CA HIS A 52 -7.15 11.30 6.86
C HIS A 52 -5.84 10.55 7.09
N LEU A 53 -4.69 11.15 6.76
CA LEU A 53 -3.39 10.50 6.97
C LEU A 53 -3.20 10.13 8.44
N HIS A 54 -3.36 11.08 9.34
CA HIS A 54 -3.13 10.87 10.77
C HIS A 54 -4.13 9.92 11.43
N ARG A 55 -5.36 9.80 10.91
CA ARG A 55 -6.37 8.87 11.43
C ARG A 55 -6.24 7.46 10.88
N ALA A 56 -5.77 7.31 9.65
CA ALA A 56 -5.75 6.03 8.94
C ALA A 56 -4.38 5.36 8.92
N HIS A 57 -3.30 6.10 9.18
CA HIS A 57 -1.93 5.64 9.05
C HIS A 57 -1.09 6.03 10.27
N SER A 58 -0.16 5.16 10.63
CA SER A 58 0.84 5.48 11.65
C SER A 58 1.75 6.62 11.17
N SER A 59 2.33 7.38 12.09
CA SER A 59 3.32 8.43 11.75
C SER A 59 4.53 7.85 10.99
N VAL A 60 4.95 6.63 11.34
CA VAL A 60 6.03 5.90 10.66
C VAL A 60 5.67 5.63 9.21
N THR A 61 4.47 5.12 8.94
CA THR A 61 3.97 4.85 7.58
C THR A 61 3.89 6.13 6.75
N ILE A 62 3.42 7.24 7.34
CA ILE A 62 3.32 8.53 6.64
C ILE A 62 4.71 9.04 6.27
N ASN A 63 5.66 9.01 7.22
CA ASN A 63 7.01 9.52 6.99
C ASN A 63 7.78 8.67 5.97
N SER A 64 7.72 7.34 6.09
CA SER A 64 8.38 6.44 5.15
C SER A 64 7.83 6.62 3.74
N ALA A 65 6.51 6.70 3.57
CA ALA A 65 5.88 6.97 2.28
C ALA A 65 6.28 8.34 1.72
N TYR A 66 6.30 9.38 2.55
CA TYR A 66 6.70 10.73 2.15
C TYR A 66 8.15 10.77 1.64
N GLN A 67 9.10 10.24 2.42
CA GLN A 67 10.52 10.22 2.07
C GLN A 67 10.79 9.36 0.84
N HIS A 68 10.16 8.18 0.75
CA HIS A 68 10.30 7.30 -0.40
C HIS A 68 9.84 7.98 -1.70
N ILE A 69 8.68 8.66 -1.68
CA ILE A 69 8.18 9.35 -2.86
C ILE A 69 9.07 10.55 -3.22
N LEU A 70 9.62 11.27 -2.24
CA LEU A 70 10.56 12.37 -2.49
C LEU A 70 11.86 11.90 -3.13
N TRP A 71 12.47 10.80 -2.64
CA TRP A 71 13.76 10.32 -3.12
C TRP A 71 13.69 9.60 -4.46
N TYR A 72 12.67 8.75 -4.64
CA TYR A 72 12.64 7.83 -5.79
C TYR A 72 11.70 8.31 -6.90
N GLY A 73 10.93 9.39 -6.68
CA GLY A 73 10.03 9.99 -7.66
C GLY A 73 8.89 9.07 -8.12
N THR A 74 8.84 7.83 -7.63
CA THR A 74 7.97 6.78 -8.15
C THR A 74 6.67 6.72 -7.36
N VAL A 75 5.59 6.73 -8.15
CA VAL A 75 4.17 6.72 -7.78
C VAL A 75 3.70 5.33 -7.33
N THR A 76 4.61 4.42 -7.00
CA THR A 76 4.21 3.12 -6.47
C THR A 76 3.45 3.41 -5.17
N PRO A 77 2.14 3.13 -5.11
CA PRO A 77 1.41 3.35 -3.88
C PRO A 77 2.13 2.49 -2.83
N VAL A 78 2.71 3.15 -1.82
CA VAL A 78 3.25 2.47 -0.64
C VAL A 78 2.02 2.01 0.11
N VAL A 79 1.34 1.00 -0.43
CA VAL A 79 0.12 0.50 0.18
C VAL A 79 0.55 -0.07 1.52
N ASP A 80 -0.06 0.40 2.59
CA ASP A 80 0.06 -0.22 3.90
C ASP A 80 -0.67 -1.57 3.82
N ILE A 81 0.05 -2.57 3.32
CA ILE A 81 -0.45 -3.93 3.11
C ILE A 81 -0.31 -4.67 4.43
N THR A 82 -1.41 -5.25 4.92
CA THR A 82 -1.37 -6.08 6.11
C THR A 82 -0.44 -7.27 5.89
N SER A 83 0.25 -7.73 6.95
CA SER A 83 1.11 -8.92 6.88
C SER A 83 0.37 -10.14 6.29
N HIS A 84 -0.92 -10.26 6.60
CA HIS A 84 -1.79 -11.27 6.01
C HIS A 84 -1.95 -11.12 4.49
N ALA A 85 -2.28 -9.92 4.01
CA ALA A 85 -2.46 -9.67 2.57
C ALA A 85 -1.16 -9.90 1.78
N LYS A 86 -0.01 -9.51 2.34
CA LYS A 86 1.31 -9.83 1.77
C LYS A 86 1.52 -11.35 1.73
N GLY A 87 1.27 -12.05 2.83
CA GLY A 87 1.44 -13.50 2.87
C GLY A 87 0.53 -14.26 1.89
N ILE A 88 -0.69 -13.77 1.63
CA ILE A 88 -1.56 -14.29 0.57
C ILE A 88 -0.99 -14.03 -0.82
N HIS A 89 -0.44 -12.84 -1.08
CA HIS A 89 0.25 -12.56 -2.34
C HIS A 89 1.45 -13.50 -2.54
N ASP A 90 2.30 -13.66 -1.52
CA ASP A 90 3.47 -14.53 -1.58
C ASP A 90 3.08 -16.00 -1.87
N TRP A 91 1.95 -16.47 -1.32
CA TRP A 91 1.38 -17.78 -1.70
C TRP A 91 1.01 -17.88 -3.17
N ILE A 92 0.35 -16.85 -3.70
CA ILE A 92 -0.10 -16.80 -5.10
C ILE A 92 1.10 -16.77 -6.04
N GLU A 93 2.09 -15.93 -5.74
CA GLU A 93 3.35 -15.85 -6.48
C GLU A 93 4.03 -17.22 -6.52
N TRP A 94 4.23 -17.86 -5.37
CA TRP A 94 4.92 -19.15 -5.31
C TRP A 94 4.22 -20.22 -6.14
N ILE A 95 2.89 -20.32 -6.01
CA ILE A 95 2.10 -21.31 -6.74
C ILE A 95 2.15 -21.08 -8.25
N VAL A 96 2.00 -19.83 -8.69
CA VAL A 96 1.96 -19.47 -10.12
C VAL A 96 3.34 -19.62 -10.75
N MET A 97 4.38 -19.06 -10.11
CA MET A 97 5.73 -19.03 -10.68
C MET A 97 6.38 -20.41 -10.75
N GLU A 98 6.06 -21.31 -9.81
CA GLU A 98 6.56 -22.69 -9.82
C GLU A 98 5.54 -23.71 -10.36
N ASN A 99 4.43 -23.24 -10.94
CA ASN A 99 3.37 -24.08 -11.52
C ASN A 99 2.90 -25.21 -10.57
N ARG A 100 2.63 -24.86 -9.31
CA ARG A 100 2.19 -25.83 -8.28
C ARG A 100 0.67 -25.94 -8.24
N PRO A 101 0.12 -27.08 -7.77
CA PRO A 101 -1.32 -27.18 -7.51
C PRO A 101 -1.73 -26.27 -6.35
N LEU A 102 -2.96 -25.73 -6.37
CA LEU A 102 -3.47 -24.88 -5.28
C LEU A 102 -3.49 -25.57 -3.91
N SER A 103 -3.63 -26.89 -3.88
CA SER A 103 -3.56 -27.71 -2.66
C SER A 103 -2.16 -27.75 -2.04
N PHE A 104 -1.13 -27.23 -2.71
CA PHE A 104 0.23 -27.15 -2.17
C PHE A 104 0.29 -26.39 -0.84
N CYS A 105 -0.53 -25.35 -0.66
CA CYS A 105 -0.60 -24.59 0.60
C CYS A 105 -1.21 -25.38 1.78
N GLU A 106 -1.85 -26.53 1.50
CA GLU A 106 -2.47 -27.40 2.49
C GLU A 106 -1.57 -28.55 2.91
N SER A 107 -0.50 -28.82 2.14
CA SER A 107 0.48 -29.85 2.43
C SER A 107 1.11 -29.62 3.81
N GLU A 108 1.11 -30.66 4.64
CA GLU A 108 1.66 -30.60 5.99
C GLU A 108 3.17 -30.30 5.96
N ILE A 109 3.91 -30.90 5.03
CA ILE A 109 5.34 -30.65 4.85
C ILE A 109 5.55 -29.19 4.44
N THR A 110 4.75 -28.66 3.53
CA THR A 110 4.88 -27.26 3.10
C THR A 110 4.61 -26.31 4.27
N ARG A 111 3.54 -26.57 5.03
CA ARG A 111 3.17 -25.77 6.22
C ARG A 111 4.24 -25.79 7.30
N LYS A 112 4.92 -26.92 7.51
CA LYS A 112 6.04 -27.03 8.46
C LYS A 112 7.28 -26.23 8.03
N ASN A 113 7.45 -26.02 6.72
CA ASN A 113 8.67 -25.42 6.15
C ASN A 113 8.47 -23.98 5.65
N THR A 114 7.32 -23.35 5.91
CA THR A 114 7.04 -21.98 5.48
C THR A 114 6.64 -21.10 6.65
N SER A 115 6.95 -19.79 6.55
CA SER A 115 6.47 -18.75 7.47
C SER A 115 5.20 -18.06 6.97
N LEU A 116 4.67 -18.47 5.82
CA LEU A 116 3.47 -17.89 5.23
C LEU A 116 2.21 -18.21 6.06
N PRO A 117 1.19 -17.34 6.05
CA PRO A 117 -0.03 -17.55 6.82
C PRO A 117 -0.76 -18.82 6.38
N ILE A 118 -1.37 -19.52 7.33
CA ILE A 118 -2.19 -20.71 7.05
C ILE A 118 -3.34 -20.32 6.13
N THR A 119 -3.50 -21.06 5.03
CA THR A 119 -4.56 -20.88 4.05
C THR A 119 -5.00 -22.23 3.47
N ASN A 120 -5.95 -22.20 2.55
CA ASN A 120 -6.47 -23.36 1.84
C ASN A 120 -6.69 -23.04 0.35
N ALA A 121 -6.80 -24.09 -0.47
CA ALA A 121 -6.90 -23.97 -1.92
C ALA A 121 -8.13 -23.15 -2.34
N LYS A 122 -9.25 -23.28 -1.60
CA LYS A 122 -10.49 -22.54 -1.86
C LYS A 122 -10.31 -21.03 -1.65
N ALA A 123 -9.65 -20.64 -0.56
CA ALA A 123 -9.36 -19.24 -0.25
C ALA A 123 -8.39 -18.64 -1.26
N LEU A 124 -7.30 -19.35 -1.61
CA LEU A 124 -6.35 -18.89 -2.61
C LEU A 124 -7.00 -18.72 -3.98
N LYS A 125 -7.83 -19.68 -4.42
CA LYS A 125 -8.58 -19.54 -5.68
C LYS A 125 -9.40 -18.26 -5.69
N LYS A 126 -10.12 -17.96 -4.61
CA LYS A 126 -10.90 -16.72 -4.46
C LYS A 126 -10.02 -15.48 -4.61
N TYR A 127 -8.87 -15.43 -3.94
CA TYR A 127 -7.96 -14.28 -4.01
C TYR A 127 -7.35 -14.11 -5.41
N ILE A 128 -6.98 -15.19 -6.08
CA ILE A 128 -6.49 -15.16 -7.46
C ILE A 128 -7.56 -14.57 -8.39
N THR A 129 -8.82 -15.01 -8.27
CA THR A 129 -9.92 -14.44 -9.06
C THR A 129 -10.08 -12.94 -8.82
N LEU A 130 -10.07 -12.50 -7.55
CA LEU A 130 -10.15 -11.08 -7.21
C LEU A 130 -8.98 -10.27 -7.78
N LEU A 131 -7.76 -10.81 -7.76
CA LEU A 131 -6.59 -10.15 -8.36
C LEU A 131 -6.74 -10.02 -9.88
N VAL A 132 -7.21 -11.07 -10.56
CA VAL A 132 -7.47 -11.05 -12.01
C VAL A 132 -8.54 -10.02 -12.36
N ASP A 133 -9.60 -9.93 -11.57
CA ASP A 133 -10.67 -8.94 -11.81
C ASP A 133 -10.15 -7.50 -11.65
N VAL A 134 -9.27 -7.25 -10.67
CA VAL A 134 -8.59 -5.95 -10.53
C VAL A 134 -7.67 -5.67 -11.72
N ALA A 135 -6.94 -6.67 -12.22
CA ALA A 135 -6.05 -6.52 -13.37
C ALA A 135 -6.83 -6.21 -14.66
N ARG A 136 -8.05 -6.74 -14.81
CA ARG A 136 -8.95 -6.48 -15.95
C ARG A 136 -9.62 -5.10 -15.92
N GLN A 137 -9.69 -4.45 -14.76
CA GLN A 137 -10.29 -3.12 -14.59
C GLN A 137 -9.32 -1.97 -14.91
N ARG A 138 -8.11 -2.28 -15.37
CA ARG A 138 -7.13 -1.32 -15.89
C ARG A 138 -7.15 -1.30 -17.41
#